data_AF-A0A917FAV8-F1
#
_entry.id   AF-A0A917FAV8-F1
#
_cell.length_a   1.000
_cell.length_b   1.000
_cell.length_c   1.000
_cell.angle_alpha   90.00
_cell.angle_beta   90.00
_cell.angle_gamma   90.00
#
_symmetry.space_group_name_H-M   'P 1'
#
loop_
_entity.id
_entity.type
_entity.pdbx_description
1 polymer ?
#
loop_
_entity_poly.entity_id
_entity_poly.type
_entity_poly.pdbx_seq_one_letter_code
_entity_poly.pdbx_strand_id
1 'polypeptide(L)'
;MDANAQVGDVIALEDRIAKKSSGRTVPLNRDLRSALVALADQCKPFPKDFVIQSERGGPMSANTVAHWFRRQYSKLGYIGCSSHSGRRTFITRAAQRIGNVGGSIRDVQELAGHKSLQMTALYIEGNTEAKKKIVNTM
;
A
#
# COMPACT_ATOMS: atom_id res chain seq x y z
N MET A 1 14.48 0.70 9.34
CA MET A 1 14.61 1.33 10.67
C MET A 1 14.97 2.79 10.46
N ASP A 2 14.60 3.68 11.38
CA ASP A 2 15.08 5.06 11.41
C ASP A 2 16.53 5.14 11.97
N ALA A 3 17.04 6.37 12.14
CA ALA A 3 18.37 6.61 12.70
C ALA A 3 18.57 6.09 14.13
N ASN A 4 17.48 5.80 14.85
CA ASN A 4 17.47 5.30 16.22
C ASN A 4 17.20 3.78 16.29
N ALA A 5 17.29 3.08 15.15
CA ALA A 5 16.95 1.67 15.04
C ALA A 5 15.49 1.33 15.41
N GLN A 6 14.57 2.29 15.28
CA GLN A 6 13.13 2.08 15.48
C GLN A 6 12.41 1.88 14.14
N VAL A 7 11.20 1.34 14.19
CA VAL A 7 10.32 1.32 13.03
C VAL A 7 9.89 2.77 12.74
N GLY A 8 10.38 3.31 11.61
CA GLY A 8 10.03 4.66 11.16
C GLY A 8 8.59 4.75 10.66
N ASP A 9 8.20 5.95 10.21
CA ASP A 9 6.80 6.24 9.81
C ASP A 9 6.56 6.15 8.30
N VAL A 10 7.58 5.79 7.53
CA VAL A 10 7.50 5.64 6.08
C VAL A 10 8.19 4.37 5.60
N ILE A 11 7.67 3.77 4.53
CA ILE A 11 8.37 2.77 3.73
C ILE A 11 9.05 3.50 2.58
N ALA A 12 10.38 3.49 2.54
CA ALA A 12 11.15 3.93 1.39
C ALA A 12 11.24 2.78 0.37
N LEU A 13 10.57 2.95 -0.77
CA LEU A 13 10.73 2.06 -1.91
C LEU A 13 11.82 2.67 -2.78
N GLU A 14 13.01 2.09 -2.74
CA GLU A 14 14.14 2.56 -3.54
C GLU A 14 13.99 2.18 -5.02
N ASP A 15 14.60 2.99 -5.90
CA ASP A 15 14.59 2.78 -7.35
C ASP A 15 15.08 1.40 -7.76
N ARG A 16 16.05 0.83 -7.03
CA ARG A 16 16.61 -0.50 -7.29
C ARG A 16 15.60 -1.64 -7.10
N ILE A 17 14.52 -1.43 -6.35
CA ILE A 17 13.48 -2.43 -6.04
C ILE A 17 12.20 -2.14 -6.85
N ALA A 18 11.99 -0.90 -7.28
CA ALA A 18 10.83 -0.49 -8.07
C ALA A 18 11.02 -0.78 -9.57
N LYS A 19 10.01 -1.39 -10.21
CA LYS A 19 10.00 -1.59 -11.67
C LYS A 19 10.13 -0.22 -12.38
N LYS A 20 11.20 -0.03 -13.16
CA LYS A 20 11.50 1.18 -13.98
C LYS A 20 11.86 2.46 -13.19
N SER A 21 12.59 2.34 -12.07
CA SER A 21 13.20 3.48 -11.34
C SER A 21 12.17 4.54 -10.94
N SER A 22 11.17 4.12 -10.15
CA SER A 22 10.14 4.99 -9.59
C SER A 22 10.07 4.84 -8.08
N GLY A 23 11.17 5.18 -7.43
CA GLY A 23 11.30 5.20 -6.00
C GLY A 23 10.26 6.14 -5.39
N ARG A 24 9.73 5.76 -4.23
CA ARG A 24 8.73 6.57 -3.52
C ARG A 24 8.73 6.26 -2.05
N THR A 25 8.29 7.23 -1.26
CA THR A 25 8.00 7.07 0.16
C THR A 25 6.51 6.83 0.33
N VAL A 26 6.14 5.76 1.03
CA VAL A 26 4.76 5.47 1.39
C VAL A 26 4.60 5.64 2.90
N PRO A 27 3.77 6.60 3.37
CA PRO A 27 3.47 6.72 4.79
C PRO A 27 2.88 5.43 5.35
N LEU A 28 3.34 5.05 6.54
CA LEU A 28 2.84 3.89 7.24
C LEU A 28 1.54 4.22 7.97
N ASN A 29 0.54 3.38 7.76
CA ASN A 29 -0.63 3.38 8.61
C ASN A 29 -0.26 2.94 10.04
N ARG A 30 -0.94 3.49 11.05
CA ARG A 30 -0.67 3.24 12.47
C ARG A 30 -0.75 1.75 12.85
N ASP A 31 -1.70 1.02 12.31
CA ASP A 31 -1.88 -0.41 12.58
C ASP A 31 -0.75 -1.23 11.97
N LEU A 32 -0.35 -0.88 10.73
CA LEU A 32 0.79 -1.51 10.07
C LEU A 32 2.09 -1.23 10.83
N ARG A 33 2.33 0.01 11.29
CA ARG A 33 3.49 0.34 12.11
C ARG A 33 3.51 -0.49 13.40
N SER A 34 2.37 -0.59 14.08
CA SER A 34 2.25 -1.37 15.32
C SER A 34 2.54 -2.86 15.08
N ALA A 35 2.04 -3.43 13.98
CA ALA A 35 2.33 -4.80 13.59
C ALA A 35 3.81 -5.03 13.27
N LEU A 36 4.47 -4.06 12.62
CA LEU A 36 5.90 -4.12 12.32
C LEU A 36 6.75 -4.00 13.59
N VAL A 37 6.36 -3.19 14.56
CA VAL A 37 7.02 -3.12 15.88
C VAL A 37 6.89 -4.46 16.60
N ALA A 38 5.70 -5.03 16.67
CA ALA A 38 5.48 -6.33 17.29
C ALA A 38 6.30 -7.44 16.61
N LEU A 39 6.38 -7.42 15.27
CA LEU A 39 7.24 -8.34 14.51
C LEU A 39 8.72 -8.13 14.86
N ALA A 40 9.16 -6.87 14.97
CA ALA A 40 10.54 -6.57 15.32
C ALA A 40 10.92 -7.04 16.73
N ASP A 41 9.97 -7.02 17.67
CA ASP A 41 10.19 -7.53 19.00
C ASP A 41 10.29 -9.05 19.07
N GLN A 42 9.53 -9.76 18.22
CA GLN A 42 9.55 -11.23 18.13
C GLN A 42 10.81 -11.76 17.43
N CYS A 43 11.35 -11.00 16.47
CA CYS A 43 12.52 -11.39 15.71
C CYS A 43 13.78 -10.69 16.27
N LYS A 44 14.34 -11.15 17.39
CA LYS A 44 15.62 -10.63 17.93
C LYS A 44 16.76 -11.64 17.71
N PRO A 45 17.87 -11.26 17.02
CA PRO A 45 18.12 -9.96 16.39
C PRO A 45 17.24 -9.74 15.15
N PHE A 46 16.82 -8.49 14.92
CA PHE A 46 15.99 -8.19 13.76
C PHE A 46 16.80 -8.37 12.48
N PRO A 47 16.25 -9.05 11.46
CA PRO A 47 16.97 -9.25 10.22
C PRO A 47 17.33 -7.92 9.56
N LYS A 48 18.59 -7.78 9.16
CA LYS A 48 19.07 -6.55 8.51
C LYS A 48 18.58 -6.41 7.07
N ASP A 49 18.30 -7.53 6.40
CA ASP A 49 18.13 -7.54 4.94
C ASP A 49 16.66 -7.63 4.50
N PHE A 50 15.80 -8.35 5.24
CA PHE A 50 14.42 -8.62 4.82
C PHE A 50 13.44 -8.62 5.99
N VAL A 51 12.39 -7.80 5.88
CA VAL A 51 11.30 -7.72 6.88
C VAL A 51 10.42 -8.97 6.86
N ILE A 52 10.16 -9.52 5.67
CA ILE A 52 9.30 -10.69 5.48
C ILE A 52 10.16 -11.89 5.08
N GLN A 53 10.21 -12.89 5.94
CA GLN A 53 11.09 -14.05 5.80
C GLN A 53 10.34 -15.36 5.58
N SER A 54 10.99 -16.28 4.89
CA SER A 54 10.48 -17.65 4.76
C SER A 54 10.84 -18.46 6.00
N GLU A 55 10.02 -19.46 6.33
CA GLU A 55 10.32 -20.42 7.40
C GLU A 55 11.64 -21.20 7.17
N ARG A 56 12.10 -21.26 5.92
CA ARG A 56 13.36 -21.90 5.52
C ARG A 56 14.57 -20.97 5.61
N GLY A 57 14.38 -19.75 6.15
CA GLY A 57 15.36 -18.66 6.09
C GLY A 57 15.30 -17.88 4.78
N GLY A 58 15.86 -16.67 4.80
CA GLY A 58 15.91 -15.78 3.63
C GLY A 58 14.57 -15.11 3.26
N PRO A 59 14.54 -14.33 2.16
CA PRO A 59 13.37 -13.54 1.78
C PRO A 59 12.21 -14.41 1.28
N MET A 60 10.98 -14.00 1.60
CA MET A 60 9.82 -14.53 0.87
C MET A 60 9.83 -14.05 -0.58
N SER A 61 9.62 -14.97 -1.52
CA SER A 61 9.45 -14.60 -2.93
C SER A 61 8.16 -13.81 -3.16
N ALA A 62 8.16 -12.92 -4.16
CA ALA A 62 6.97 -12.16 -4.54
C ALA A 62 5.78 -13.07 -4.91
N ASN A 63 6.05 -14.21 -5.54
CA ASN A 63 5.01 -15.18 -5.89
C ASN A 63 4.40 -15.83 -4.64
N THR A 64 5.23 -16.16 -3.64
CA THR A 64 4.77 -16.71 -2.35
C THR A 64 3.87 -15.70 -1.64
N VAL A 65 4.25 -14.42 -1.62
CA VAL A 65 3.42 -13.35 -1.02
C VAL A 65 2.09 -13.20 -1.76
N ALA A 66 2.09 -13.21 -3.10
CA ALA A 66 0.87 -13.14 -3.89
C ALA A 66 -0.08 -14.33 -3.62
N HIS A 67 0.47 -15.54 -3.53
CA HIS A 67 -0.28 -16.75 -3.19
C HIS A 67 -0.81 -16.70 -1.75
N TRP A 68 -0.04 -16.15 -0.80
CA TRP A 68 -0.49 -15.94 0.56
C TRP A 68 -1.74 -15.04 0.59
N PHE A 69 -1.72 -13.88 -0.10
CA PHE A 69 -2.90 -13.01 -0.20
C PHE A 69 -4.10 -13.72 -0.81
N ARG A 70 -3.92 -14.44 -1.92
CA ARG A 70 -5.01 -15.20 -2.56
C ARG A 70 -5.63 -16.21 -1.59
N ARG A 71 -4.81 -16.92 -0.81
CA ARG A 71 -5.28 -17.88 0.20
C ARG A 71 -6.05 -17.18 1.32
N GLN A 72 -5.56 -16.05 1.83
CA GLN A 72 -6.27 -15.31 2.88
C GLN A 72 -7.62 -14.78 2.38
N TYR A 73 -7.67 -14.19 1.19
CA TYR A 73 -8.94 -13.75 0.59
C TYR A 73 -9.93 -14.90 0.44
N SER A 74 -9.48 -16.06 -0.06
CA SER A 74 -10.32 -17.26 -0.18
C SER A 74 -10.87 -17.73 1.17
N LYS A 75 -10.03 -17.78 2.22
CA LYS A 75 -10.45 -18.15 3.58
C LYS A 75 -11.52 -17.20 4.16
N LEU A 76 -11.48 -15.94 3.78
CA LEU A 76 -12.46 -14.92 4.18
C LEU A 76 -13.70 -14.90 3.28
N GLY A 77 -13.82 -15.80 2.30
CA GLY A 77 -14.95 -15.88 1.38
C GLY A 77 -14.89 -14.94 0.18
N TYR A 78 -13.77 -14.24 -0.04
CA TYR A 78 -13.58 -13.36 -1.19
C TYR A 78 -13.14 -14.15 -2.43
N ILE A 79 -14.09 -14.44 -3.32
CA ILE A 79 -13.86 -15.19 -4.57
C ILE A 79 -13.16 -14.29 -5.60
N GLY A 80 -12.19 -14.85 -6.33
CA GLY A 80 -11.48 -14.16 -7.42
C GLY A 80 -10.50 -13.06 -6.97
N CYS A 81 -10.31 -12.87 -5.66
CA CYS A 81 -9.42 -11.84 -5.13
C CYS A 81 -7.94 -12.27 -5.10
N SER A 82 -7.06 -11.30 -5.31
CA SER A 82 -5.60 -11.46 -5.31
C SER A 82 -4.92 -10.30 -4.59
N SER A 83 -3.60 -10.33 -4.45
CA SER A 83 -2.83 -9.19 -3.95
C SER A 83 -3.11 -7.89 -4.71
N HIS A 84 -3.40 -7.97 -6.01
CA HIS A 84 -3.78 -6.80 -6.80
C HIS A 84 -5.13 -6.23 -6.36
N SER A 85 -6.11 -7.06 -5.99
CA SER A 85 -7.44 -6.60 -5.53
C SER A 85 -7.35 -5.65 -4.34
N GLY A 86 -6.45 -5.93 -3.39
CA GLY A 86 -6.17 -5.04 -2.25
C GLY A 86 -5.61 -3.69 -2.71
N ARG A 87 -4.65 -3.68 -3.64
CA ARG A 87 -4.10 -2.45 -4.22
C ARG A 87 -5.17 -1.64 -4.96
N ARG A 88 -6.02 -2.28 -5.78
CA ARG A 88 -7.13 -1.59 -6.47
C ARG A 88 -8.05 -0.91 -5.46
N THR A 89 -8.44 -1.66 -4.42
CA THR A 89 -9.31 -1.16 -3.35
C THR A 89 -8.69 0.04 -2.63
N PHE A 90 -7.39 -0.01 -2.32
CA PHE A 90 -6.67 1.11 -1.72
C PHE A 90 -6.74 2.35 -2.61
N ILE A 91 -6.42 2.22 -3.91
CA ILE A 91 -6.38 3.36 -4.84
C ILE A 91 -7.77 3.97 -5.02
N THR A 92 -8.80 3.15 -5.22
CA THR A 92 -10.19 3.62 -5.36
C THR A 92 -10.65 4.36 -4.09
N ARG A 93 -10.42 3.79 -2.90
CA ARG A 93 -10.81 4.44 -1.63
C ARG A 93 -10.01 5.71 -1.36
N ALA A 94 -8.71 5.73 -1.68
CA ALA A 94 -7.88 6.91 -1.55
C ALA A 94 -8.40 8.03 -2.46
N ALA A 95 -8.67 7.75 -3.74
CA ALA A 95 -9.22 8.72 -4.69
C ALA A 95 -10.56 9.31 -4.22
N GLN A 96 -11.44 8.51 -3.60
CA GLN A 96 -12.72 8.97 -3.07
C GLN A 96 -12.59 9.87 -1.83
N ARG A 97 -11.53 9.69 -1.03
CA ARG A 97 -11.37 10.36 0.27
C ARG A 97 -10.33 11.47 0.27
N ILE A 98 -9.45 11.54 -0.74
CA ILE A 98 -8.30 12.44 -0.74
C ILE A 98 -8.70 13.91 -0.64
N GLY A 99 -9.82 14.29 -1.24
CA GLY A 99 -10.37 15.65 -1.12
C GLY A 99 -10.76 16.04 0.30
N ASN A 100 -11.16 15.08 1.14
CA ASN A 100 -11.55 15.34 2.54
C ASN A 100 -10.37 15.72 3.42
N VAL A 101 -9.14 15.42 2.98
CA VAL A 101 -7.90 15.72 3.69
C VAL A 101 -7.08 16.81 2.99
N GLY A 102 -7.72 17.56 2.07
CA GLY A 102 -7.08 18.65 1.32
C GLY A 102 -6.09 18.19 0.24
N GLY A 103 -6.05 16.90 -0.07
CA GLY A 103 -5.20 16.37 -1.13
C GLY A 103 -5.93 16.28 -2.47
N SER A 104 -5.20 15.80 -3.47
CA SER A 104 -5.63 15.70 -4.86
C SER A 104 -5.41 14.30 -5.43
N ILE A 105 -5.92 14.06 -6.64
CA ILE A 105 -5.67 12.80 -7.34
C ILE A 105 -4.19 12.59 -7.69
N ARG A 106 -3.39 13.67 -7.70
CA ARG A 106 -1.94 13.59 -7.87
C ARG A 106 -1.27 12.86 -6.71
N ASP A 107 -1.69 13.14 -5.48
CA ASP A 107 -1.17 12.49 -4.28
C ASP A 107 -1.48 10.98 -4.31
N VAL A 108 -2.68 10.62 -4.78
CA VAL A 108 -3.07 9.21 -4.96
C VAL A 108 -2.22 8.51 -6.03
N GLN A 109 -1.92 9.21 -7.13
CA GLN A 109 -1.03 8.71 -8.17
C GLN A 109 0.38 8.43 -7.63
N GLU A 110 0.90 9.32 -6.81
CA GLU A 110 2.22 9.19 -6.17
C GLU A 110 2.24 8.03 -5.18
N LEU A 111 1.22 7.89 -4.32
CA LEU A 111 1.07 6.76 -3.40
C LEU A 111 0.99 5.41 -4.16
N ALA A 112 0.23 5.39 -5.26
CA ALA A 112 0.14 4.22 -6.13
C ALA A 112 1.49 3.95 -6.83
N GLY A 113 2.30 4.97 -7.10
CA GLY A 113 3.48 4.88 -7.95
C GLY A 113 3.10 4.65 -9.42
N HIS A 114 2.04 5.31 -9.89
CA HIS A 114 1.68 5.30 -11.31
C HIS A 114 2.47 6.39 -12.05
N LYS A 115 2.89 6.09 -13.29
CA LYS A 115 3.64 7.05 -14.12
C LYS A 115 2.79 8.19 -14.63
N SER A 116 1.48 7.99 -14.72
CA SER A 116 0.57 8.97 -15.27
C SER A 116 -0.76 8.98 -14.52
N LEU A 117 -1.43 10.13 -14.52
CA LEU A 117 -2.75 10.28 -13.94
C LEU A 117 -3.78 9.39 -14.63
N GLN A 118 -3.62 9.10 -15.93
CA GLN A 118 -4.51 8.22 -16.68
C GLN A 118 -4.57 6.82 -16.06
N MET A 119 -3.44 6.27 -15.60
CA MET A 119 -3.43 4.97 -14.93
C MET A 119 -4.18 5.00 -13.60
N THR A 120 -4.12 6.12 -12.86
CA THR A 120 -4.87 6.31 -11.62
C THR A 120 -6.36 6.52 -11.90
N ALA A 121 -6.70 7.21 -12.99
CA ALA A 121 -8.08 7.46 -13.41
C ALA A 121 -8.86 6.18 -13.72
N LEU A 122 -8.19 5.10 -14.16
CA LEU A 122 -8.81 3.78 -14.35
C LEU A 122 -9.43 3.19 -13.08
N TYR A 123 -9.16 3.76 -11.90
CA TYR A 123 -9.70 3.34 -10.60
C TYR A 123 -10.78 4.27 -10.06
N ILE A 124 -11.13 5.32 -10.81
CA ILE A 124 -12.05 6.37 -10.39
C ILE A 124 -13.34 6.21 -11.18
N GLU A 125 -14.43 5.97 -10.47
CA GLU A 125 -15.78 5.96 -11.04
C GLU A 125 -16.49 7.27 -10.70
N GLY A 126 -17.34 7.73 -11.62
CA GLY A 126 -18.15 8.92 -11.40
C GLY A 126 -19.16 8.70 -10.26
N ASN A 127 -19.23 9.64 -9.32
CA ASN A 127 -20.19 9.61 -8.23
C ASN A 127 -21.25 10.72 -8.42
N THR A 128 -22.47 10.33 -8.78
CA THR A 128 -23.57 11.28 -9.05
C THR A 128 -23.93 12.13 -7.84
N GLU A 129 -23.93 11.57 -6.64
CA GLU A 129 -24.24 12.32 -5.42
C GLU A 129 -23.12 13.30 -5.06
N ALA A 130 -21.86 12.92 -5.27
CA ALA A 130 -20.74 13.84 -5.11
C ALA A 130 -20.82 15.02 -6.10
N LYS A 131 -21.23 14.77 -7.36
CA LYS A 131 -21.44 15.82 -8.37
C LYS A 131 -22.53 16.82 -7.95
N LYS A 132 -23.65 16.34 -7.41
CA LYS A 132 -24.71 17.23 -6.91
C LYS A 132 -24.23 18.06 -5.72
N LYS A 133 -23.58 17.42 -4.75
CA LYS A 133 -23.08 18.07 -3.54
C LYS A 133 -22.10 19.19 -3.87
N ILE A 134 -21.12 18.93 -4.75
CA ILE A 134 -20.10 19.94 -5.02
C ILE A 134 -20.68 21.20 -5.68
N VAL A 135 -21.63 21.06 -6.60
CA VAL A 135 -22.31 22.21 -7.23
C VAL A 135 -23.09 23.03 -6.20
N ASN A 136 -23.68 22.39 -5.19
CA ASN A 136 -24.43 23.08 -4.13
C ASN A 136 -23.53 23.70 -3.04
N THR A 137 -22.22 23.46 -3.08
CA THR A 137 -21.24 24.00 -2.13
C THR A 137 -20.30 25.03 -2.76
N MET A 138 -20.44 25.28 -4.06
CA MET A 138 -19.78 26.37 -4.79
C MET A 138 -20.65 27.63 -4.70
#